data_AF-A0A402CM74-F1
#
_entry.id   AF-A0A402CM74-F1
#
_cell.length_a   1.000
_cell.length_b   1.000
_cell.length_c   1.000
_cell.angle_alpha   90.00
_cell.angle_beta   90.00
_cell.angle_gamma   90.00
#
_symmetry.space_group_name_H-M   'P 1'
#
loop_
_entity.id
_entity.type
_entity.pdbx_description
1 polymer ?
#
loop_
_entity_poly.entity_id
_entity_poly.type
_entity_poly.pdbx_seq_one_letter_code
_entity_poly.pdbx_strand_id
1 'polypeptide(L)'
;MVTDRGHPSAEGVTADDLRTQPWVLAYHSQTASTPAARQLRMLGIEPRAQVITESFLTVRSLVVGSDRLALVPRRLLDVPGMQEGLIAHPCPVDLGRLAQGMWWHPVYTDEPEPRLQRLSLVGSEGFR
;
A
#
# COMPACT_ATOMS: atom_id res chain seq x y z
N MET A 1 -5.52 3.69 3.35
CA MET A 1 -6.18 3.99 2.06
C MET A 1 -6.14 5.48 1.85
N VAL A 2 -6.17 5.97 0.62
CA VAL A 2 -6.15 7.42 0.33
C VAL A 2 -7.22 7.79 -0.69
N THR A 3 -7.75 9.00 -0.53
CA THR A 3 -8.68 9.66 -1.46
C THR A 3 -8.24 11.11 -1.67
N ASP A 4 -8.80 11.78 -2.68
CA ASP A 4 -8.74 13.23 -2.76
C ASP A 4 -9.44 13.88 -1.55
N ARG A 5 -9.04 15.11 -1.19
CA ARG A 5 -9.67 15.87 -0.10
C ARG A 5 -11.10 16.30 -0.40
N GLY A 6 -11.45 16.55 -1.66
CA GLY A 6 -12.81 16.85 -2.10
C GLY A 6 -13.63 15.61 -2.45
N HIS A 7 -13.10 14.40 -2.20
CA HIS A 7 -13.80 13.16 -2.50
C HIS A 7 -15.10 13.03 -1.67
N PRO A 8 -16.22 12.54 -2.23
CA PRO A 8 -17.48 12.38 -1.49
C PRO A 8 -17.34 11.58 -0.18
N SER A 9 -16.54 10.53 -0.20
CA SER A 9 -16.23 9.69 0.97
C SER A 9 -15.03 10.18 1.82
N ALA A 10 -14.65 11.46 1.73
CA ALA A 10 -13.49 12.02 2.47
C ALA A 10 -13.66 12.02 4.00
N GLU A 11 -14.89 11.90 4.51
CA GLU A 11 -15.15 11.77 5.96
C GLU A 11 -15.13 10.31 6.45
N GLY A 12 -15.16 9.34 5.54
CA GLY A 12 -15.13 7.93 5.88
C GLY A 12 -15.43 7.06 4.67
N VAL A 13 -14.45 6.24 4.29
CA VAL A 13 -14.62 5.27 3.21
C VAL A 13 -15.22 3.98 3.76
N THR A 14 -16.26 3.50 3.09
CA THR A 14 -17.01 2.30 3.46
C THR A 14 -16.56 1.07 2.67
N ALA A 15 -17.01 -0.12 3.08
CA ALA A 15 -16.75 -1.34 2.31
C ALA A 15 -17.47 -1.35 0.95
N ASP A 16 -18.58 -0.61 0.81
CA ASP A 16 -19.29 -0.49 -0.47
C ASP A 16 -18.52 0.39 -1.46
N ASP A 17 -17.93 1.49 -0.98
CA ASP A 17 -17.05 2.35 -1.79
C ASP A 17 -15.92 1.54 -2.44
N LEU A 18 -15.40 0.52 -1.75
CA LEU A 18 -14.35 -0.33 -2.31
C LEU A 18 -14.78 -1.08 -3.58
N ARG A 19 -16.07 -1.36 -3.73
CA ARG A 19 -16.66 -2.09 -4.86
C ARG A 19 -17.14 -1.15 -5.97
N THR A 20 -17.60 0.04 -5.60
CA THR A 20 -18.31 0.96 -6.51
C THR A 20 -17.41 2.05 -7.07
N GLN A 21 -16.45 2.54 -6.29
CA GLN A 21 -15.59 3.64 -6.70
C GLN A 21 -14.49 3.19 -7.66
N PRO A 22 -14.00 4.09 -8.54
CA PRO A 22 -12.87 3.79 -9.40
C PRO A 22 -11.54 3.75 -8.62
N TRP A 23 -10.60 2.93 -9.10
CA TRP A 23 -9.33 2.70 -8.41
C TRP A 23 -8.11 3.14 -9.20
N VAL A 24 -7.11 3.65 -8.46
CA VAL A 24 -5.70 3.67 -8.86
C VAL A 24 -4.99 2.50 -8.18
N LEU A 25 -4.44 1.58 -8.97
CA LEU A 25 -3.72 0.41 -8.48
C LEU A 25 -2.24 0.49 -8.86
N ALA A 26 -1.36 0.17 -7.93
CA ALA A 26 0.08 0.16 -8.16
C ALA A 26 0.59 -1.28 -8.37
N TYR A 27 0.81 -1.70 -9.62
CA TYR A 27 1.27 -3.05 -9.99
C TYR A 27 2.50 -2.99 -10.89
N HIS A 28 3.49 -3.85 -10.66
CA HIS A 28 4.69 -3.92 -11.49
C HIS A 28 4.47 -4.65 -12.83
N SER A 29 3.40 -5.43 -12.96
CA SER A 29 2.97 -6.04 -14.22
C SER A 29 1.47 -6.29 -14.18
N GLN A 30 0.81 -6.44 -15.34
CA GLN A 30 -0.64 -6.64 -15.41
C GLN A 30 -1.13 -7.92 -14.69
N THR A 31 -0.24 -8.88 -14.48
CA THR A 31 -0.52 -10.12 -13.72
C THR A 31 -0.06 -10.04 -12.27
N ALA A 32 0.79 -9.09 -11.93
CA ALA A 32 1.23 -8.86 -10.56
C ALA A 32 0.15 -8.09 -9.79
N SER A 33 -0.25 -8.61 -8.64
CA SER A 33 -1.06 -7.88 -7.68
C SER A 33 -0.24 -7.59 -6.44
N THR A 34 -0.42 -6.40 -5.85
CA THR A 34 0.01 -6.18 -4.47
C THR A 34 -0.68 -7.19 -3.54
N PRO A 35 -0.06 -7.56 -2.41
CA PRO A 35 -0.70 -8.41 -1.41
C PRO A 35 -2.06 -7.84 -0.96
N ALA A 36 -2.14 -6.52 -0.77
CA ALA A 36 -3.36 -5.83 -0.36
C ALA A 36 -4.50 -5.99 -1.39
N ALA A 37 -4.20 -5.79 -2.68
CA ALA A 37 -5.21 -5.98 -3.72
C ALA A 37 -5.61 -7.46 -3.89
N ARG A 38 -4.67 -8.40 -3.69
CA ARG A 38 -5.00 -9.84 -3.67
C ARG A 38 -5.93 -10.18 -2.50
N GLN A 39 -5.69 -9.60 -1.32
CA GLN A 39 -6.54 -9.80 -0.15
C GLN A 39 -7.95 -9.22 -0.34
N LEU A 40 -8.07 -8.04 -0.95
CA LEU A 40 -9.40 -7.51 -1.34
C LEU A 40 -10.18 -8.53 -2.18
N ARG A 41 -9.53 -9.10 -3.21
CA ARG A 41 -10.14 -10.13 -4.06
C ARG A 41 -10.53 -11.38 -3.29
N MET A 42 -9.68 -11.84 -2.37
CA MET A 42 -9.99 -12.97 -1.48
C MET A 42 -11.20 -12.70 -0.57
N LEU A 43 -11.44 -11.44 -0.22
CA LEU A 43 -12.62 -10.99 0.53
C LEU A 43 -13.84 -10.73 -0.39
N GLY A 44 -13.75 -11.09 -1.68
CA GLY A 44 -14.82 -10.91 -2.66
C GLY A 44 -15.04 -9.46 -3.08
N ILE A 45 -14.06 -8.58 -2.84
CA ILE A 45 -14.05 -7.20 -3.32
C ILE A 45 -13.15 -7.16 -4.55
N GLU A 46 -13.76 -6.97 -5.72
CA GLU A 46 -13.01 -6.82 -6.98
C GLU A 46 -12.88 -5.32 -7.31
N PRO A 47 -11.70 -4.71 -7.09
CA PRO A 47 -11.53 -3.28 -7.32
C PRO A 47 -11.69 -2.93 -8.80
N ARG A 48 -12.52 -1.94 -9.11
CA ARG A 48 -12.69 -1.44 -10.48
C ARG A 48 -11.48 -0.57 -10.87
N ALA A 49 -10.44 -1.21 -11.39
CA ALA A 49 -9.23 -0.55 -11.85
C ALA A 49 -9.53 0.45 -12.98
N GLN A 50 -9.39 1.75 -12.71
CA GLN A 50 -9.49 2.79 -13.73
C GLN A 50 -8.11 3.19 -14.24
N VAL A 51 -7.11 3.22 -13.36
CA VAL A 51 -5.70 3.41 -13.72
C VAL A 51 -4.84 2.39 -12.97
N ILE A 52 -3.89 1.82 -13.69
CA ILE A 52 -2.81 1.00 -13.13
C ILE A 52 -1.50 1.75 -13.37
N THR A 53 -0.65 1.81 -12.35
CA THR A 53 0.68 2.42 -12.42
C THR A 53 1.72 1.48 -11.84
N GLU A 54 2.97 1.59 -12.27
CA GLU A 54 4.06 0.76 -11.75
C GLU A 54 4.78 1.36 -10.54
N SER A 55 4.43 2.61 -10.17
CA SER A 55 5.07 3.35 -9.10
C SER A 55 4.07 3.85 -8.07
N PHE A 56 4.40 3.67 -6.80
CA PHE A 56 3.61 4.22 -5.70
C PHE A 56 3.72 5.75 -5.61
N LEU A 57 4.77 6.36 -6.17
CA LEU A 57 5.00 7.81 -6.09
C LEU A 57 4.05 8.61 -7.01
N THR A 58 3.56 7.99 -8.08
CA THR A 58 2.60 8.61 -9.02
C THR A 58 1.16 8.55 -8.50
N VAL A 59 0.88 7.75 -7.47
CA VAL A 59 -0.48 7.56 -6.94
C VAL A 59 -1.11 8.88 -6.53
N ARG A 60 -0.37 9.78 -5.87
CA ARG A 60 -0.90 11.09 -5.48
C ARG A 60 -1.45 11.86 -6.68
N SER A 61 -0.65 12.05 -7.73
CA SER A 61 -1.06 12.80 -8.91
C SER A 61 -2.24 12.17 -9.66
N LEU A 62 -2.45 10.87 -9.47
CA LEU A 62 -3.55 10.12 -10.09
C LEU A 62 -4.83 10.12 -9.26
N VAL A 63 -4.73 10.45 -7.96
CA VAL A 63 -5.86 10.49 -7.02
C VAL A 63 -6.34 11.92 -6.79
N VAL A 64 -5.42 12.88 -6.62
CA VAL A 64 -5.77 14.29 -6.38
C VAL A 64 -6.61 14.85 -7.54
N GLY A 65 -7.71 15.52 -7.21
CA GLY A 65 -8.66 16.06 -8.18
C GLY A 65 -9.53 15.01 -8.87
N SER A 66 -9.62 13.78 -8.33
CA SER A 66 -10.45 12.71 -8.87
C SER A 66 -11.34 12.05 -7.81
N ASP A 67 -12.28 11.24 -8.28
CA ASP A 67 -13.18 10.39 -7.49
C ASP A 67 -12.57 9.01 -7.18
N ARG A 68 -11.24 8.88 -7.25
CA ARG A 68 -10.56 7.58 -7.19
C ARG A 68 -10.06 7.23 -5.80
N LEU A 69 -10.09 5.94 -5.50
CA LEU A 69 -9.47 5.36 -4.32
C LEU A 69 -8.10 4.77 -4.65
N ALA A 70 -7.19 4.78 -3.66
CA ALA A 70 -5.96 4.00 -3.75
C ALA A 70 -5.56 3.37 -2.40
N LEU A 71 -4.89 2.22 -2.50
CA LEU A 71 -4.19 1.61 -1.38
C LEU A 71 -2.70 1.87 -1.52
N VAL A 72 -2.13 2.48 -0.48
CA VAL A 72 -0.70 2.77 -0.37
C VAL A 72 -0.16 2.24 0.96
N PRO A 73 1.08 1.76 1.03
CA PRO A 73 1.74 1.44 2.29
C PRO A 73 1.78 2.65 3.21
N ARG A 74 1.54 2.45 4.51
CA ARG A 74 1.51 3.56 5.49
C ARG A 74 2.80 4.39 5.49
N ARG A 75 3.97 3.76 5.35
CA ARG A 75 5.28 4.43 5.29
C ARG A 75 5.41 5.42 4.12
N LEU A 76 4.65 5.20 3.05
CA LEU A 76 4.65 6.10 1.89
C LEU A 76 4.00 7.45 2.24
N LEU A 77 3.09 7.46 3.21
CA LEU A 77 2.46 8.70 3.69
C LEU A 77 3.43 9.60 4.45
N ASP A 78 4.59 9.07 4.87
CA ASP A 78 5.65 9.85 5.53
C ASP A 78 6.58 10.54 4.53
N VAL A 79 6.44 10.25 3.22
CA VAL A 79 7.22 10.88 2.16
C VAL A 79 6.77 12.34 1.99
N PRO A 80 7.71 13.32 1.92
CA PRO A 80 7.37 14.72 1.73
C PRO A 80 6.46 14.95 0.52
N GLY A 81 5.41 15.75 0.72
CA GLY A 81 4.42 16.08 -0.32
C GLY A 81 3.40 14.98 -0.62
N MET A 82 3.56 13.75 -0.13
CA MET A 82 2.66 12.65 -0.47
C MET A 82 1.23 12.87 0.02
N GLN A 83 1.05 13.51 1.18
CA GLN A 83 -0.28 13.77 1.75
C GLN A 83 -0.93 15.06 1.23
N GLU A 84 -0.24 15.87 0.43
CA GLU A 84 -0.80 17.13 -0.05
C GLU A 84 -1.98 16.88 -0.99
N GLY A 85 -3.17 17.31 -0.58
CA GLY A 85 -4.41 17.10 -1.34
C GLY A 85 -5.06 15.73 -1.13
N LEU A 86 -4.46 14.85 -0.34
CA LEU A 86 -5.03 13.55 0.00
C LEU A 86 -5.62 13.53 1.42
N ILE A 87 -6.57 12.64 1.63
CA ILE A 87 -7.05 12.22 2.96
C ILE A 87 -6.72 10.75 3.14
N ALA A 88 -6.08 10.41 4.26
CA ALA A 88 -5.73 9.05 4.61
C ALA A 88 -6.81 8.44 5.53
N HIS A 89 -7.28 7.26 5.15
CA HIS A 89 -8.36 6.54 5.82
C HIS A 89 -7.87 5.20 6.37
N PRO A 90 -8.42 4.73 7.51
CA PRO A 90 -8.36 3.31 7.84
C PRO A 90 -9.00 2.51 6.70
N CYS A 91 -8.50 1.30 6.44
CA CYS A 91 -9.16 0.43 5.48
C CYS A 91 -10.42 -0.15 6.15
N PRO A 92 -11.61 -0.10 5.52
CA PRO A 92 -12.84 -0.61 6.10
C PRO A 92 -12.89 -2.15 6.15
N VAL A 93 -11.88 -2.82 5.59
CA VAL A 93 -11.66 -4.26 5.69
C VAL A 93 -10.26 -4.54 6.22
N ASP A 94 -10.11 -5.64 6.96
CA ASP A 94 -8.81 -6.06 7.46
C ASP A 94 -7.99 -6.72 6.36
N LEU A 95 -6.94 -6.02 5.91
CA LEU A 95 -5.98 -6.50 4.92
C LEU A 95 -4.73 -7.10 5.58
N GLY A 96 -4.71 -7.31 6.91
CA GLY A 96 -3.53 -7.78 7.63
C GLY A 96 -2.35 -6.82 7.55
N ARG A 97 -1.25 -7.15 8.24
CA ARG A 97 -0.01 -6.35 8.17
C ARG A 97 0.87 -6.84 7.04
N LEU A 98 1.38 -5.91 6.25
CA LEU A 98 2.48 -6.15 5.33
C LEU A 98 3.76 -6.44 6.15
N ALA A 99 4.16 -7.71 6.24
CA ALA A 99 5.49 -8.09 6.70
C ALA A 99 6.48 -7.88 5.55
N GLN A 100 7.49 -7.03 5.76
CA GLN A 100 8.62 -6.89 4.84
C GLN A 100 9.74 -7.79 5.34
N GLY A 101 10.07 -8.84 4.59
CA GLY A 101 11.23 -9.70 4.82
C GLY A 101 12.20 -9.54 3.65
N MET A 102 13.48 -9.33 3.95
CA MET A 102 14.52 -9.34 2.94
C MET A 102 15.00 -10.79 2.78
N TRP A 103 14.83 -11.35 1.59
CA TRP A 103 15.38 -12.66 1.24
C TRP A 103 16.70 -12.42 0.50
N TRP A 104 17.81 -12.74 1.14
CA TRP A 104 19.11 -12.80 0.48
C TRP A 104 19.44 -14.24 0.10
N HIS A 105 20.17 -14.42 -1.00
CA HIS A 105 20.65 -15.72 -1.41
C HIS A 105 21.81 -16.16 -0.48
N PRO A 106 21.84 -17.41 0.03
CA PRO A 106 22.83 -17.87 1.01
C PRO A 106 24.28 -17.88 0.53
N VAL A 107 24.53 -17.71 -0.78
CA VAL A 107 25.89 -17.64 -1.37
C VAL A 107 26.68 -16.39 -0.95
N TYR A 108 26.00 -15.32 -0.49
CA TYR A 108 26.67 -14.11 -0.01
C TYR A 108 27.00 -14.15 1.50
N THR A 109 26.97 -15.33 2.12
CA THR A 109 27.21 -15.47 3.58
C THR A 109 28.70 -15.70 3.93
N ASP A 110 29.53 -16.07 2.96
CA ASP A 110 30.94 -16.49 3.19
C ASP A 110 32.01 -15.53 2.65
N GLU A 111 31.66 -14.29 2.30
CA GLU A 111 32.66 -13.27 1.95
C GLU A 111 33.07 -12.48 3.21
N PRO A 112 34.37 -12.44 3.58
CA PRO A 112 34.84 -11.60 4.68
C PRO A 112 34.76 -10.12 4.27
N GLU A 113 33.64 -9.52 4.64
CA GLU A 113 33.21 -8.11 4.50
C GLU A 113 32.71 -7.68 3.10
N PRO A 114 31.46 -7.20 3.06
CA PRO A 114 31.27 -5.76 3.25
C PRO A 114 30.41 -5.47 4.49
N ARG A 115 30.99 -4.78 5.48
CA ARG A 115 30.24 -4.05 6.51
C ARG A 115 29.14 -3.19 5.84
N LEU A 116 27.87 -3.49 6.10
CA LEU A 116 26.64 -2.64 6.01
C LEU A 116 25.43 -3.59 5.81
N GLN A 117 24.34 -3.65 6.57
CA GLN A 117 23.83 -3.02 7.78
C GLN A 117 22.96 -4.07 8.48
N ARG A 118 23.25 -4.40 9.73
CA ARG A 118 22.36 -5.22 10.56
C ARG A 118 21.28 -4.29 11.12
N LEU A 119 20.12 -4.23 10.47
CA LEU A 119 18.95 -3.56 11.06
C LEU A 119 18.29 -4.55 12.04
N SER A 120 18.80 -4.60 13.26
CA SER A 120 18.16 -5.28 14.37
C SER A 120 16.90 -4.51 14.78
N LEU A 121 15.73 -5.00 14.37
CA LEU A 121 14.49 -4.71 15.08
C LEU A 121 14.35 -5.73 16.21
N VAL A 122 15.10 -5.51 17.30
CA VAL A 122 14.73 -6.05 18.61
C VAL A 122 13.61 -5.17 19.13
N GLY A 123 12.38 -5.64 18.95
CA GLY A 123 11.29 -5.35 19.86
C GLY A 123 11.13 -6.56 20.78
N SER A 124 11.72 -6.46 21.97
CA SER A 124 11.23 -7.09 23.19
C SER A 124 9.70 -6.84 23.29
N GLU A 125 8.81 -7.72 23.73
CA GLU A 125 8.78 -8.77 24.74
C GLU A 125 7.67 -9.76 24.32
N GLY A 126 7.81 -11.08 24.46
CA GLY A 126 7.43 -11.79 25.68
C GLY A 126 6.02 -12.40 25.59
N PHE A 127 5.93 -13.69 25.20
CA PHE A 127 4.89 -14.58 25.74
C PHE A 127 5.31 -16.05 25.65
N ARG A 128 5.64 -16.57 26.85
CA ARG A 128 5.84 -17.95 27.30
C ARG A 128 7.03 -18.74 26.76
#